data_AF-A0A831SJW2-F1
#
_entry.id   AF-A0A831SJW2-F1
#
_cell.length_a   1.000
_cell.length_b   1.000
_cell.length_c   1.000
_cell.angle_alpha   90.00
_cell.angle_beta   90.00
_cell.angle_gamma   90.00
#
_symmetry.space_group_name_H-M   'P 1'
#
loop_
_entity.id
_entity.type
_entity.pdbx_description
1 polymer ?
#
loop_
_entity_poly.entity_id
_entity_poly.type
_entity_poly.pdbx_seq_one_letter_code
_entity_poly.pdbx_strand_id
1 'polypeptide(L)'
;MIIQNGAKFVEISAPRRISDSIYTTGELFGPPEEQSLIIDSRKGLIIITGCAHPGIVNIVKRAKKLMKKGKVYLVLGGLHHPPLSCVKEFKELGVEKVAPSHCTGNLAREAFRKEYKENFIEYGVGKTVEIK
;
A
#
# COMPACT_ATOMS: atom_id res chain seq x y z
N MET A 1 0.31 -23.87 -15.24
CA MET A 1 1.16 -22.96 -14.43
C MET A 1 1.76 -21.90 -15.36
N ILE A 2 1.89 -20.63 -14.98
CA ILE A 2 2.30 -19.55 -15.93
C ILE A 2 3.65 -19.81 -16.61
N ILE A 3 4.55 -20.56 -15.94
CA ILE A 3 5.86 -20.96 -16.46
C ILE A 3 5.74 -21.82 -17.73
N GLN A 4 4.73 -22.70 -17.77
CA GLN A 4 4.45 -23.57 -18.95
C GLN A 4 3.99 -22.76 -20.17
N ASN A 5 3.63 -21.49 -19.99
CA ASN A 5 3.24 -20.56 -21.05
C ASN A 5 4.39 -19.58 -21.40
N GLY A 6 5.64 -19.90 -21.04
CA GLY A 6 6.82 -19.10 -21.39
C GLY A 6 7.21 -18.03 -20.38
N ALA A 7 6.50 -17.90 -19.25
CA ALA A 7 6.88 -16.95 -18.19
C ALA A 7 8.13 -17.42 -17.45
N LYS A 8 9.09 -16.52 -17.21
CA LYS A 8 10.23 -16.77 -16.32
C LYS A 8 9.83 -16.46 -14.88
N PHE A 9 9.86 -17.47 -14.02
CA PHE A 9 9.70 -17.25 -12.58
C PHE A 9 10.95 -16.59 -12.00
N VAL A 10 10.75 -15.57 -11.17
CA VAL A 10 11.81 -14.89 -10.43
C VAL A 10 11.34 -14.78 -9.00
N GLU A 11 12.00 -15.51 -8.11
CA GLU A 11 11.76 -15.42 -6.68
C GLU A 11 12.35 -14.11 -6.13
N ILE A 12 11.62 -13.46 -5.23
CA ILE A 12 11.98 -12.17 -4.66
C ILE A 12 11.61 -12.21 -3.19
N SER A 13 12.59 -12.07 -2.31
CA SER A 13 12.38 -11.91 -0.86
C SER A 13 12.89 -10.56 -0.36
N ALA A 14 14.02 -10.09 -0.90
CA ALA A 14 14.61 -8.80 -0.57
C ALA A 14 13.94 -7.62 -1.30
N PRO A 15 14.02 -6.39 -0.76
CA PRO A 15 13.57 -5.19 -1.47
C PRO A 15 14.32 -5.03 -2.78
N ARG A 16 13.59 -4.80 -3.88
CA ARG A 16 14.19 -4.57 -5.20
C ARG A 16 13.29 -3.79 -6.13
N ARG A 17 13.89 -3.25 -7.18
CA ARG A 17 13.20 -2.77 -8.37
C ARG A 17 12.68 -3.99 -9.17
N ILE A 18 11.41 -3.92 -9.57
CA ILE A 18 10.76 -4.90 -10.44
C ILE A 18 10.80 -4.39 -11.88
N SER A 19 10.39 -3.14 -12.09
CA SER A 19 10.46 -2.42 -13.36
C SER A 19 10.63 -0.92 -13.09
N ASP A 20 10.49 -0.07 -14.10
CA ASP A 20 11.06 1.28 -14.04
C ASP A 20 10.72 2.08 -12.79
N SER A 21 9.44 2.31 -12.57
CA SER A 21 8.90 2.99 -11.40
C SER A 21 8.32 2.03 -10.37
N ILE A 22 8.53 0.72 -10.50
CA ILE A 22 7.85 -0.30 -9.68
C ILE A 22 8.87 -1.07 -8.84
N TYR A 23 8.61 -1.12 -7.54
CA TYR A 23 9.47 -1.73 -6.54
C TYR A 23 8.64 -2.62 -5.61
N THR A 24 9.30 -3.58 -4.95
CA THR A 24 8.73 -4.30 -3.81
C THR A 24 9.38 -3.80 -2.51
N THR A 25 8.63 -3.82 -1.41
CA THR A 25 9.18 -3.66 -0.06
C THR A 25 10.16 -4.76 0.34
N GLY A 26 10.17 -5.87 -0.40
CA GLY A 26 10.63 -7.16 0.12
C GLY A 26 9.66 -7.69 1.17
N GLU A 27 9.99 -8.86 1.70
CA GLU A 27 9.26 -9.50 2.79
C GLU A 27 9.34 -8.66 4.06
N LEU A 28 8.19 -8.52 4.69
CA LEU A 28 8.02 -7.90 5.99
C LEU A 28 7.33 -8.90 6.89
N PHE A 29 7.91 -9.08 8.08
CA PHE A 29 7.34 -9.96 9.08
C PHE A 29 6.02 -9.41 9.62
N GLY A 30 5.03 -10.28 9.71
CA GLY A 30 3.76 -10.06 10.39
C GLY A 30 2.82 -11.19 9.95
N PRO A 31 2.56 -12.22 10.77
CA PRO A 31 2.10 -13.52 10.28
C PRO A 31 0.79 -13.43 9.48
N PRO A 32 0.76 -13.85 8.19
CA PRO A 32 1.87 -14.33 7.35
C PRO A 32 2.75 -13.22 6.76
N GLU A 33 4.03 -13.51 6.53
CA GLU A 33 4.93 -12.57 5.85
C GLU A 33 4.34 -12.03 4.54
N GLU A 34 4.46 -10.73 4.34
CA GLU A 34 3.88 -10.04 3.20
C GLU A 34 4.89 -9.12 2.53
N GLN A 35 4.65 -8.90 1.24
CA GLN A 35 5.29 -7.85 0.46
C GLN A 35 4.24 -6.83 0.02
N SER A 36 4.69 -5.61 -0.27
CA SER A 36 3.85 -4.57 -0.83
C SER A 36 4.52 -3.96 -2.05
N LEU A 37 3.69 -3.58 -3.02
CA LEU A 37 4.15 -2.92 -4.23
C LEU A 37 4.30 -1.42 -3.95
N ILE A 38 5.36 -0.82 -4.48
CA ILE A 38 5.59 0.61 -4.46
C ILE A 38 5.69 1.09 -5.90
N ILE A 39 4.91 2.10 -6.26
CA ILE A 39 5.05 2.82 -7.52
C ILE A 39 5.61 4.21 -7.22
N ASP A 40 6.76 4.51 -7.81
CA ASP A 40 7.39 5.82 -7.72
C ASP A 40 6.85 6.76 -8.81
N SER A 41 5.88 7.59 -8.42
CA SER A 41 5.23 8.54 -9.33
C SER A 41 5.73 9.97 -9.10
N ARG A 42 5.47 10.86 -10.07
CA ARG A 42 5.78 12.29 -9.94
C ARG A 42 5.03 12.96 -8.78
N LYS A 43 3.88 12.42 -8.36
CA LYS A 43 3.09 12.95 -7.23
C LYS A 43 3.56 12.48 -5.86
N GLY A 44 4.43 11.47 -5.81
CA GLY A 44 4.84 10.79 -4.59
C GLY A 44 4.67 9.27 -4.69
N LEU A 45 4.99 8.57 -3.61
CA LEU A 45 4.89 7.11 -3.58
C LEU A 45 3.42 6.66 -3.60
N ILE A 46 3.12 5.66 -4.41
CA ILE A 46 1.86 4.91 -4.34
C ILE A 46 2.20 3.54 -3.76
N ILE A 47 1.51 3.14 -2.71
CA ILE A 47 1.77 1.89 -1.99
C ILE A 47 0.53 1.01 -2.12
N ILE A 48 0.73 -0.22 -2.62
CA ILE A 48 -0.33 -1.21 -2.82
C ILE A 48 -0.07 -2.39 -1.90
N THR A 49 -1.06 -2.71 -1.07
CA THR A 49 -1.01 -3.83 -0.13
C THR A 49 -2.01 -4.92 -0.48
N GLY A 50 -1.67 -6.16 -0.13
CA GLY A 50 -2.62 -7.28 -0.13
C GLY A 50 -3.58 -7.16 1.06
N CYS A 51 -3.12 -7.55 2.25
CA CYS A 51 -3.88 -7.40 3.49
C CYS A 51 -3.14 -6.59 4.56
N ALA A 52 -1.81 -6.46 4.50
CA ALA A 52 -1.00 -5.68 5.43
C ALA A 52 -0.92 -6.22 6.87
N HIS A 53 -0.79 -7.54 7.04
CA HIS A 53 -0.48 -8.19 8.32
C HIS A 53 0.76 -7.62 9.03
N PRO A 54 1.83 -7.18 8.35
CA PRO A 54 2.96 -6.46 8.98
C PRO A 54 2.60 -5.11 9.62
N GLY A 55 1.35 -4.66 9.45
CA GLY A 55 0.86 -3.38 9.90
C GLY A 55 1.10 -2.29 8.85
N ILE A 56 0.01 -1.67 8.39
CA ILE A 56 0.09 -0.73 7.28
C ILE A 56 1.00 0.49 7.55
N VAL A 57 1.04 0.99 8.79
CA VAL A 57 1.96 2.07 9.20
C VAL A 57 3.42 1.67 9.00
N ASN A 58 3.77 0.42 9.33
CA ASN A 58 5.12 -0.11 9.16
C ASN A 58 5.48 -0.23 7.68
N ILE A 59 4.55 -0.68 6.85
CA ILE A 59 4.71 -0.76 5.39
C ILE A 59 4.99 0.64 4.81
N VAL A 60 4.21 1.65 5.22
CA VAL A 60 4.42 3.04 4.77
C VAL A 60 5.80 3.56 5.18
N LYS A 61 6.20 3.37 6.45
CA LYS A 61 7.53 3.75 6.95
C LYS A 61 8.65 3.05 6.17
N ARG A 62 8.48 1.75 5.88
CA ARG A 62 9.42 0.95 5.10
C ARG A 62 9.57 1.50 3.68
N ALA A 63 8.46 1.76 2.99
CA ALA A 63 8.46 2.31 1.64
C ALA A 63 9.18 3.66 1.57
N LYS A 64 8.86 4.58 2.50
CA LYS A 64 9.53 5.89 2.59
C LYS A 64 11.04 5.75 2.78
N LYS A 65 11.48 4.85 3.68
CA LYS A 65 12.91 4.57 3.92
C LYS A 65 13.61 4.00 2.69
N LEU A 66 13.00 3.01 2.04
CA LEU A 66 13.57 2.36 0.84
C LEU A 66 13.73 3.35 -0.32
N MET A 67 12.70 4.16 -0.56
CA MET A 67 12.67 5.08 -1.69
C MET A 67 13.35 6.41 -1.40
N LYS A 68 13.78 6.66 -0.16
CA LYS A 68 14.32 7.94 0.32
C LYS A 68 13.40 9.12 -0.04
N LYS A 69 12.08 8.92 0.07
CA LYS A 69 11.05 9.92 -0.25
C LYS A 69 10.11 10.14 0.93
N GLY A 70 9.83 11.41 1.20
CA GLY A 70 8.93 11.81 2.29
C GLY A 70 7.44 11.74 1.91
N LYS A 71 7.10 12.01 0.65
CA LYS A 71 5.72 12.15 0.19
C LYS A 71 5.13 10.81 -0.25
N VAL A 72 4.00 10.43 0.36
CA VAL A 72 3.18 9.28 -0.05
C VAL A 72 1.89 9.81 -0.62
N TYR A 73 1.70 9.66 -1.92
CA TYR A 73 0.52 10.16 -2.61
C TYR A 73 -0.71 9.30 -2.32
N LEU A 74 -0.58 7.98 -2.37
CA LEU A 74 -1.72 7.08 -2.23
C LEU A 74 -1.32 5.77 -1.55
N VAL A 75 -2.15 5.32 -0.62
CA VAL A 75 -2.11 3.96 -0.07
C VAL A 75 -3.42 3.25 -0.40
N LEU A 76 -3.36 2.09 -1.06
CA LEU A 76 -4.54 1.31 -1.46
C LEU A 76 -4.36 -0.19 -1.21
N GLY A 77 -5.46 -0.89 -0.95
CA GLY A 77 -5.46 -2.32 -0.66
C GLY A 77 -6.17 -2.69 0.64
N GLY A 78 -5.91 -3.90 1.14
CA GLY A 78 -6.36 -4.33 2.47
C GLY A 78 -5.41 -3.84 3.57
N LEU A 79 -5.96 -3.44 4.71
CA LEU A 79 -5.20 -2.91 5.85
C LEU A 79 -5.24 -3.80 7.12
N HIS A 80 -5.87 -4.98 7.04
CA HIS A 80 -6.02 -5.98 8.11
C HIS A 80 -6.51 -5.42 9.45
N HIS A 81 -7.75 -4.91 9.48
CA HIS A 81 -8.39 -4.39 10.71
C HIS A 81 -7.47 -3.49 11.56
N PRO A 82 -6.89 -2.42 10.98
CA PRO A 82 -5.91 -1.62 11.69
C PRO A 82 -6.58 -0.90 12.88
N PRO A 83 -5.82 -0.58 13.95
CA PRO A 83 -6.32 0.27 15.01
C PRO A 83 -6.71 1.63 14.45
N LEU A 84 -7.73 2.28 15.03
CA LEU A 84 -8.19 3.59 14.54
C LEU A 84 -7.11 4.68 14.66
N SER A 85 -6.11 4.51 15.55
CA SER A 85 -4.94 5.39 15.64
C SER A 85 -4.18 5.51 14.31
N CYS A 86 -4.22 4.47 13.49
CA CYS A 86 -3.59 4.42 12.18
C CYS A 86 -4.01 5.58 11.27
N VAL A 87 -5.24 6.07 11.41
CA VAL A 87 -5.76 7.20 10.64
C VAL A 87 -4.95 8.46 10.90
N LYS A 88 -4.64 8.75 12.17
CA LYS A 88 -3.80 9.89 12.57
C LYS A 88 -2.34 9.68 12.17
N GLU A 89 -1.81 8.48 12.40
CA GLU A 89 -0.43 8.13 12.03
C GLU A 89 -0.18 8.30 10.53
N PHE A 90 -1.18 7.99 9.70
CA PHE A 90 -1.12 8.22 8.26
C PHE A 90 -0.99 9.70 7.89
N LYS A 91 -1.72 10.59 8.59
CA LYS A 91 -1.62 12.05 8.41
C LYS A 91 -0.23 12.55 8.81
N GLU A 92 0.28 12.09 9.95
CA GLU A 92 1.62 12.42 10.45
C GLU A 92 2.71 11.91 9.49
N LEU A 93 2.50 10.76 8.85
CA LEU A 93 3.39 10.21 7.82
C LEU A 93 3.27 10.91 6.47
N GLY A 94 2.36 11.87 6.31
CA GLY A 94 2.17 12.62 5.06
C GLY A 94 1.56 11.78 3.94
N VAL A 95 0.68 10.84 4.28
CA VAL A 95 -0.14 10.11 3.30
C VAL A 95 -1.25 11.04 2.82
N GLU A 96 -1.24 11.36 1.52
CA GLU A 96 -2.16 12.33 0.91
C GLU A 96 -3.54 11.71 0.67
N LYS A 97 -3.61 10.53 0.03
CA LYS A 97 -4.86 9.83 -0.30
C LYS A 97 -4.87 8.39 0.22
N VAL A 98 -6.05 7.87 0.50
CA VAL A 98 -6.26 6.50 0.97
C VAL A 98 -7.41 5.82 0.22
N ALA A 99 -7.24 4.53 -0.07
CA ALA A 99 -8.25 3.70 -0.71
C ALA A 99 -8.34 2.32 -0.01
N PRO A 100 -8.72 2.27 1.28
CA PRO A 100 -8.81 1.03 2.05
C PRO A 100 -9.95 0.13 1.57
N SER A 101 -9.70 -1.18 1.50
CA SER A 101 -10.64 -2.18 0.99
C SER A 101 -10.52 -3.53 1.70
N HIS A 102 -11.25 -4.54 1.23
CA HIS A 102 -11.13 -5.94 1.64
C HIS A 102 -11.16 -6.13 3.17
N CYS A 103 -10.07 -6.65 3.75
CA CYS A 103 -9.90 -6.97 5.16
C CYS A 103 -9.74 -5.74 6.10
N THR A 104 -9.93 -4.51 5.61
CA THR A 104 -9.79 -3.31 6.45
C THR A 104 -10.90 -3.18 7.50
N GLY A 105 -12.11 -3.66 7.17
CA GLY A 105 -13.28 -3.56 8.05
C GLY A 105 -13.96 -2.19 7.99
N ASN A 106 -15.27 -2.18 8.25
CA ASN A 106 -16.12 -0.99 8.06
C ASN A 106 -15.80 0.15 9.04
N LEU A 107 -15.45 -0.17 10.29
CA LEU A 107 -15.11 0.84 11.30
C LEU A 107 -13.88 1.66 10.90
N ALA A 108 -12.80 0.99 10.51
CA ALA A 108 -11.58 1.66 10.04
C ALA A 108 -11.82 2.42 8.74
N ARG A 109 -12.55 1.84 7.77
CA ARG A 109 -12.92 2.52 6.52
C ARG A 109 -13.69 3.81 6.78
N GLU A 110 -14.65 3.78 7.71
CA GLU A 110 -15.43 4.97 8.07
C GLU A 110 -14.59 6.04 8.79
N ALA A 111 -13.67 5.64 9.66
CA ALA A 111 -12.73 6.57 10.28
C ALA A 111 -11.81 7.23 9.23
N PHE A 112 -11.27 6.45 8.29
CA PHE A 112 -10.52 7.00 7.16
C PHE A 112 -11.38 7.94 6.31
N ARG A 113 -12.63 7.57 6.00
CA ARG A 113 -13.55 8.39 5.21
C ARG A 113 -13.80 9.75 5.85
N LYS A 114 -14.07 9.77 7.15
CA LYS A 114 -14.30 11.01 7.93
C LYS A 114 -13.06 11.91 7.95
N GLU A 115 -11.88 11.34 8.17
CA GLU A 115 -10.63 12.10 8.27
C GLU A 115 -10.15 12.61 6.89
N TYR A 116 -10.19 11.76 5.87
CA TYR A 116 -9.59 12.05 4.57
C TYR A 116 -10.52 12.78 3.60
N LYS A 117 -11.85 12.75 3.80
CA LYS A 117 -12.83 13.49 2.98
C LYS A 117 -12.61 13.30 1.47
N GLU A 118 -12.33 14.35 0.72
CA GLU A 118 -12.04 14.30 -0.73
C GLU A 118 -10.79 13.49 -1.11
N ASN A 119 -9.94 13.19 -0.14
CA ASN A 119 -8.77 12.34 -0.30
C ASN A 119 -9.02 10.87 0.07
N PHE A 120 -10.24 10.54 0.52
CA PHE A 120 -10.69 9.17 0.63
C PHE A 120 -11.24 8.70 -0.72
N ILE A 121 -10.77 7.56 -1.21
CA ILE A 121 -11.23 6.95 -2.44
C ILE A 121 -12.03 5.71 -2.09
N GLU A 122 -13.31 5.69 -2.47
CA GLU A 122 -14.10 4.45 -2.42
C GLU A 122 -13.51 3.43 -3.40
N TYR A 123 -13.11 2.28 -2.88
CA TYR A 123 -12.36 1.27 -3.61
C TYR A 123 -13.07 -0.09 -3.57
N GLY A 124 -13.03 -0.81 -4.68
CA GLY A 124 -13.78 -2.06 -4.86
C GLY A 124 -13.60 -2.62 -6.27
N VAL A 125 -14.28 -3.75 -6.53
CA VAL A 125 -14.20 -4.45 -7.82
C VAL A 125 -14.59 -3.52 -8.97
N GLY A 126 -13.81 -3.56 -10.05
CA GLY A 126 -14.04 -2.75 -11.25
C GLY A 126 -13.65 -1.27 -11.13
N LYS A 127 -13.13 -0.83 -9.97
CA LYS A 127 -12.71 0.56 -9.78
C LYS A 127 -11.38 0.84 -10.50
N THR A 128 -11.40 1.80 -11.41
CA THR A 128 -10.19 2.43 -11.96
C THR A 128 -9.80 3.64 -11.12
N VAL A 129 -8.51 3.73 -10.74
CA VAL A 129 -7.93 4.88 -10.03
C VAL A 129 -6.92 5.54 -10.95
N GLU A 130 -7.24 6.74 -11.42
CA GLU A 130 -6.35 7.53 -12.27
C GLU A 130 -5.44 8.42 -11.42
N ILE A 131 -4.14 8.34 -11.69
CA ILE A 131 -3.13 9.22 -11.13
C ILE A 131 -2.85 10.31 -12.17
N LYS A 132 -3.60 11.41 -12.08
CA LYS A 132 -3.38 12.60 -12.93
C LYS A 132 -2.09 13.30 -12.59
#